data_AF-A0A847LB93-F1
#
_entry.id   AF-A0A847LB93-F1
#
_cell.length_a   1.000
_cell.length_b   1.000
_cell.length_c   1.000
_cell.angle_alpha   90.00
_cell.angle_beta   90.00
_cell.angle_gamma   90.00
#
_symmetry.space_group_name_H-M   'P 1'
#
loop_
_entity.id
_entity.type
_entity.pdbx_description
1 polymer ?
#
loop_
_entity_poly.entity_id
_entity_poly.type
_entity_poly.pdbx_seq_one_letter_code
_entity_poly.pdbx_strand_id
1 'polypeptide(L)'
;MERGKRPGKGAFTLPEVLITIILISILFLLGVVFSSGLRHSRKQRTFEIGIGLAQQAIETLRAAPFGLLDDEDAPGHSLEEDLNTSSGGNDFLEPVFVSNNVRYERKVEVINVPPVNDVKGATPTGLKAVRVTVHWKGPEDEHAEPYIITTTIANLN
;
A
#
# COMPACT_ATOMS: atom_id res chain seq x y z
N MET A 1 40.45 22.77 62.72
CA MET A 1 40.00 23.18 61.36
C MET A 1 40.63 22.23 60.34
N GLU A 2 39.99 21.10 60.06
CA GLU A 2 40.41 20.21 58.97
C GLU A 2 39.86 20.74 57.64
N ARG A 3 40.74 21.01 56.67
CA ARG A 3 40.36 21.34 55.31
C ARG A 3 39.99 20.04 54.58
N GLY A 4 38.72 19.88 54.25
CA GLY A 4 38.20 18.79 53.45
C GLY A 4 38.93 18.68 52.11
N LYS A 5 39.61 17.54 51.91
CA LYS A 5 40.29 17.15 50.68
C LYS A 5 39.23 16.94 49.60
N ARG A 6 39.16 17.83 48.60
CA ARG A 6 38.28 17.63 47.43
C ARG A 6 38.79 16.39 46.69
N PRO A 7 37.93 15.41 46.33
CA PRO A 7 38.37 14.30 45.51
C PRO A 7 38.84 14.86 44.15
N GLY A 8 40.08 14.54 43.78
CA GLY A 8 40.63 14.89 42.47
C GLY A 8 39.76 14.27 41.39
N LYS A 9 39.38 15.07 40.38
CA LYS A 9 38.76 14.56 39.16
C LYS A 9 39.70 13.49 38.58
N GLY A 10 39.26 12.23 38.53
CA GLY A 10 40.03 11.16 37.92
C GLY A 10 40.38 11.53 36.48
N ALA A 11 41.66 11.51 36.14
CA ALA A 11 42.10 11.70 34.77
C ALA A 11 41.84 10.40 34.01
N PHE A 12 41.04 10.46 32.94
CA PHE A 12 40.77 9.31 32.09
C PHE A 12 42.06 8.84 31.42
N THR A 13 42.29 7.53 31.42
CA THR A 13 43.44 6.96 30.71
C THR A 13 43.14 6.88 29.20
N LEU A 14 44.17 7.01 28.36
CA LEU A 14 44.04 6.93 26.89
C LEU A 14 43.28 5.66 26.42
N PRO A 15 43.54 4.46 26.99
CA PRO A 15 42.78 3.26 26.68
C PRO A 15 41.30 3.34 27.08
N GLU A 16 40.99 3.95 28.22
CA GLU A 16 39.61 4.10 28.72
C GLU A 16 38.80 5.03 27.81
N VAL A 17 39.39 6.13 27.34
CA VAL A 17 38.76 7.02 26.35
C VAL A 17 38.50 6.28 25.04
N LEU A 18 39.45 5.47 24.57
CA LEU A 18 39.31 4.69 23.34
C LEU A 18 38.16 3.68 23.42
N ILE A 19 38.10 2.91 24.52
CA ILE A 19 37.02 1.94 24.77
C ILE A 19 35.67 2.67 24.81
N THR A 20 35.60 3.82 25.48
CA THR A 20 34.36 4.59 25.60
C THR A 20 33.88 5.10 24.24
N ILE A 21 34.79 5.61 23.39
CA ILE A 21 34.45 6.04 22.03
C ILE A 21 33.92 4.85 21.21
N ILE A 22 34.58 3.70 21.27
CA ILE A 22 34.15 2.49 20.55
C ILE A 22 32.76 2.05 21.00
N LEU A 23 32.50 2.02 22.32
CA LEU A 23 31.19 1.66 22.86
C LEU A 23 30.10 2.61 22.40
N ILE A 24 30.36 3.92 22.42
CA ILE A 24 29.42 4.94 21.91
C ILE A 24 29.18 4.76 20.41
N SER A 25 30.23 4.50 19.61
CA SER A 25 30.10 4.24 18.17
C SER A 25 29.24 2.99 17.89
N ILE A 26 29.42 1.91 18.64
CA ILE A 26 28.62 0.69 18.51
C ILE A 26 27.15 0.98 18.87
N LEU A 27 26.90 1.65 19.99
CA LEU A 27 25.55 2.06 20.39
C LEU A 27 24.87 2.92 19.34
N PHE A 28 25.61 3.86 18.75
CA PHE A 28 25.11 4.72 17.68
C PHE A 28 24.75 3.91 16.42
N LEU A 29 25.64 3.00 15.98
CA LEU A 29 25.38 2.14 14.83
C LEU A 29 24.16 1.25 15.03
N LEU A 30 24.01 0.65 16.22
CA LEU A 30 22.82 -0.13 16.55
C LEU A 30 21.55 0.74 16.47
N GLY A 31 21.58 1.95 17.04
CA GLY A 31 20.46 2.89 16.96
C GLY A 31 20.05 3.22 15.53
N VAL A 32 21.02 3.45 14.63
CA VAL A 32 20.76 3.68 13.20
C VAL A 32 20.11 2.45 12.56
N VAL A 33 20.67 1.26 12.75
CA VAL A 33 20.14 0.01 12.16
C VAL A 33 18.72 -0.27 12.63
N PHE A 34 18.42 -0.11 13.92
CA PHE A 34 17.06 -0.28 14.44
C PHE A 34 16.09 0.74 13.82
N SER A 35 16.49 2.00 13.69
CA SER A 35 15.68 3.03 13.05
C SER A 35 15.39 2.70 11.58
N SER A 36 16.40 2.25 10.82
CA SER A 36 16.24 1.82 9.44
C SER A 36 15.29 0.62 9.30
N GLY A 37 15.40 -0.37 10.20
CA GLY A 37 14.54 -1.55 10.20
C GLY A 37 13.05 -1.22 10.46
N LEU A 38 12.77 -0.32 11.41
CA LEU A 38 11.41 0.14 11.68
C LEU A 38 10.80 0.87 10.47
N ARG A 39 11.60 1.71 9.79
CA ARG A 39 11.16 2.39 8.57
C ARG A 39 10.82 1.40 7.45
N HIS A 40 11.67 0.40 7.24
CA HIS A 40 11.45 -0.63 6.22
C HIS A 40 10.17 -1.44 6.50
N SER A 41 9.96 -1.86 7.75
CA SER A 41 8.75 -2.59 8.16
C SER A 41 7.47 -1.77 7.92
N ARG A 42 7.50 -0.46 8.21
CA ARG A 42 6.35 0.43 7.92
C ARG A 42 6.05 0.50 6.43
N LYS A 43 7.08 0.67 5.58
CA LYS A 43 6.90 0.70 4.13
C LYS A 43 6.34 -0.61 3.59
N GLN A 44 6.84 -1.75 4.06
CA GLN A 44 6.35 -3.06 3.66
C GLN A 44 4.87 -3.23 4.04
N ARG A 45 4.50 -2.88 5.27
CA ARG A 45 3.11 -2.96 5.73
C ARG A 45 2.18 -2.07 4.89
N THR A 46 2.61 -0.85 4.55
CA THR A 46 1.84 0.03 3.66
C THR A 46 1.60 -0.61 2.29
N PHE A 47 2.64 -1.22 1.73
CA PHE A 47 2.54 -1.91 0.45
C PHE A 47 1.62 -3.14 0.51
N GLU A 48 1.71 -3.94 1.57
CA GLU A 48 0.83 -5.10 1.80
C GLU A 48 -0.64 -4.70 1.91
N ILE A 49 -0.95 -3.59 2.59
CA ILE A 49 -2.31 -3.04 2.64
C ILE A 49 -2.78 -2.65 1.23
N GLY A 50 -1.92 -1.99 0.44
CA GLY A 50 -2.24 -1.63 -0.94
C GLY A 50 -2.56 -2.85 -1.82
N ILE A 51 -1.79 -3.93 -1.68
CA ILE A 51 -2.06 -5.21 -2.36
C ILE A 51 -3.40 -5.80 -1.91
N GLY A 52 -3.65 -5.83 -0.60
CA GLY A 52 -4.89 -6.39 -0.05
C GLY A 52 -6.14 -5.68 -0.57
N LEU A 53 -6.12 -4.35 -0.65
CA LEU A 53 -7.21 -3.56 -1.22
C LEU A 53 -7.45 -3.86 -2.71
N ALA A 54 -6.37 -4.08 -3.46
CA ALA A 54 -6.47 -4.43 -4.88
C ALA A 54 -7.01 -5.85 -5.08
N GLN A 55 -6.56 -6.80 -4.26
CA GLN A 55 -7.04 -8.19 -4.27
C GLN A 55 -8.52 -8.27 -3.91
N GLN A 56 -8.94 -7.56 -2.86
CA GLN A 56 -10.35 -7.49 -2.44
C GLN A 56 -11.23 -7.04 -3.61
N ALA A 57 -10.86 -5.98 -4.34
CA ALA A 57 -11.64 -5.51 -5.48
C ALA A 57 -11.73 -6.55 -6.61
N ILE A 58 -10.61 -7.22 -6.94
CA ILE A 58 -10.61 -8.30 -7.94
C ILE A 58 -11.51 -9.46 -7.53
N GLU A 59 -11.47 -9.86 -6.26
CA GLU A 59 -12.29 -10.95 -5.75
C GLU A 59 -13.77 -10.60 -5.76
N THR A 60 -14.13 -9.37 -5.37
CA THR A 60 -15.51 -8.87 -5.49
C THR A 60 -15.98 -8.89 -6.95
N LEU A 61 -15.16 -8.43 -7.90
CA LEU A 61 -15.48 -8.46 -9.33
C LEU A 61 -15.63 -9.90 -9.85
N ARG A 62 -14.80 -10.84 -9.39
CA ARG A 62 -14.92 -12.25 -9.78
C ARG A 62 -16.17 -12.92 -9.21
N ALA A 63 -16.67 -12.46 -8.08
CA ALA A 63 -17.87 -12.99 -7.44
C ALA A 63 -19.17 -12.46 -8.06
N ALA A 64 -19.10 -11.35 -8.81
CA ALA A 64 -20.26 -10.71 -9.39
C ALA A 64 -20.65 -11.28 -10.78
N PRO A 65 -21.93 -11.18 -11.16
CA PRO A 65 -22.38 -11.54 -12.51
C PRO A 65 -21.67 -10.72 -13.59
N PHE A 66 -21.28 -11.37 -14.69
CA PHE A 66 -20.49 -10.75 -15.77
C PHE A 66 -21.11 -9.46 -16.36
N GLY A 67 -22.44 -9.44 -16.49
CA GLY A 67 -23.17 -8.29 -17.02
C GLY A 67 -23.24 -7.08 -16.07
N LEU A 68 -22.86 -7.22 -14.80
CA LEU A 68 -22.83 -6.13 -13.82
C LEU A 68 -21.42 -5.56 -13.60
N LEU A 69 -20.41 -6.08 -14.29
CA LEU A 69 -19.02 -5.71 -14.01
C LEU A 69 -18.60 -4.34 -14.52
N ASP A 70 -19.24 -3.86 -15.60
CA ASP A 70 -18.82 -2.67 -16.36
C ASP A 70 -20.03 -1.72 -16.46
N ASP A 71 -19.77 -0.42 -16.41
CA ASP A 71 -20.76 0.63 -16.64
C ASP A 71 -21.40 0.60 -18.02
N GLU A 72 -20.68 0.14 -19.05
CA GLU A 72 -21.23 -0.01 -20.40
C GLU A 72 -22.41 -1.00 -20.43
N ASP A 73 -22.34 -2.07 -19.63
CA ASP A 73 -23.36 -3.11 -19.57
C ASP A 73 -24.44 -2.85 -18.49
N ALA A 74 -24.07 -2.14 -17.41
CA ALA A 74 -24.95 -1.88 -16.26
C ALA A 74 -24.82 -0.42 -15.76
N PRO A 75 -25.25 0.58 -16.55
CA PRO A 75 -25.04 1.98 -16.21
C PRO A 75 -25.72 2.35 -14.89
N GLY A 76 -24.94 2.90 -13.94
CA GLY A 76 -25.41 3.33 -12.62
C GLY A 76 -25.68 2.19 -11.62
N HIS A 77 -25.46 0.94 -12.02
CA HIS A 77 -25.60 -0.24 -11.18
C HIS A 77 -24.43 -1.22 -11.36
N SER A 78 -23.35 -0.77 -12.00
CA SER A 78 -22.17 -1.59 -12.19
C SER A 78 -21.39 -1.69 -10.89
N LEU A 79 -20.67 -2.79 -10.77
CA LEU A 79 -19.73 -2.98 -9.68
C LEU A 79 -18.49 -2.10 -9.85
N GLU A 80 -18.16 -1.67 -11.07
CA GLU A 80 -17.09 -0.69 -11.31
C GLU A 80 -17.43 0.66 -10.66
N GLU A 81 -18.63 1.18 -10.91
CA GLU A 81 -19.12 2.42 -10.31
C GLU A 81 -19.15 2.29 -8.78
N ASP A 82 -19.71 1.19 -8.24
CA ASP A 82 -19.78 0.94 -6.79
C ASP A 82 -18.40 0.87 -6.14
N LEU A 83 -17.42 0.22 -6.78
CA LEU A 83 -16.04 0.15 -6.26
C LEU A 83 -15.28 1.48 -6.33
N ASN A 84 -15.75 2.42 -7.13
CA ASN A 84 -15.14 3.73 -7.38
C ASN A 84 -15.88 4.89 -6.71
N THR A 85 -17.14 4.72 -6.33
CA THR A 85 -17.95 5.72 -5.63
C THR A 85 -18.05 5.41 -4.14
N SER A 86 -18.16 6.46 -3.33
CA SER A 86 -18.47 6.30 -1.92
C SER A 86 -19.98 6.45 -1.75
N SER A 87 -20.64 5.36 -1.38
CA SER A 87 -22.09 5.34 -1.14
C SER A 87 -22.47 5.92 0.24
N GLY A 88 -21.49 6.05 1.14
CA GLY A 88 -21.66 6.50 2.52
C GLY A 88 -22.33 5.46 3.42
N GLY A 89 -22.05 5.49 4.73
CA GLY A 89 -22.58 4.53 5.71
C GLY A 89 -21.58 3.43 6.08
N ASN A 90 -22.05 2.19 6.30
CA ASN A 90 -21.19 1.01 6.52
C ASN A 90 -20.83 0.36 5.17
N ASP A 91 -20.13 1.10 4.33
CA ASP A 91 -19.61 0.59 3.06
C ASP A 91 -18.25 -0.08 3.32
N PHE A 92 -18.16 -1.38 3.06
CA PHE A 92 -16.91 -2.14 3.23
C PHE A 92 -15.98 -2.04 2.02
N LEU A 93 -16.43 -1.37 0.95
CA LEU A 93 -15.75 -1.26 -0.33
C LEU A 93 -15.40 0.18 -0.70
N GLU A 94 -15.31 1.08 0.27
CA GLU A 94 -14.97 2.48 -0.02
C GLU A 94 -13.68 2.61 -0.87
N PRO A 95 -13.68 3.48 -1.89
CA PRO A 95 -12.53 3.70 -2.75
C PRO A 95 -11.36 4.34 -1.99
N VAL A 96 -11.65 5.07 -0.91
CA VAL A 96 -10.64 5.73 -0.08
C VAL A 96 -10.60 5.06 1.29
N PHE A 97 -9.46 4.46 1.63
CA PHE A 97 -9.24 3.80 2.92
C PHE A 97 -8.15 4.52 3.69
N VAL A 98 -8.35 4.76 5.00
CA VAL A 98 -7.35 5.42 5.85
C VAL A 98 -6.89 4.46 6.94
N SER A 99 -5.57 4.22 7.00
CA SER A 99 -4.95 3.39 8.03
C SER A 99 -3.64 3.98 8.49
N ASN A 100 -3.46 4.11 9.81
CA ASN A 100 -2.22 4.60 10.43
C ASN A 100 -1.69 5.92 9.83
N ASN A 101 -2.58 6.88 9.56
CA ASN A 101 -2.27 8.17 8.93
C ASN A 101 -1.73 8.06 7.49
N VAL A 102 -1.98 6.93 6.82
CA VAL A 102 -1.77 6.72 5.39
C VAL A 102 -3.14 6.67 4.73
N ARG A 103 -3.34 7.47 3.68
CA ARG A 103 -4.56 7.48 2.86
C ARG A 103 -4.29 6.66 1.61
N TYR A 104 -5.11 5.64 1.38
CA TYR A 104 -5.11 4.78 0.20
C TYR A 104 -6.29 5.17 -0.68
N GLU A 105 -6.06 5.26 -1.98
CA GLU A 105 -7.08 5.56 -2.99
C GLU A 105 -7.02 4.47 -4.05
N ARG A 106 -8.09 3.68 -4.13
CA ARG A 106 -8.27 2.63 -5.11
C ARG A 106 -9.10 3.17 -6.28
N LYS A 107 -8.67 2.84 -7.49
CA LYS A 107 -9.41 3.02 -8.73
C LYS A 107 -9.50 1.70 -9.47
N VAL A 108 -10.71 1.34 -9.87
CA VAL A 108 -11.02 0.16 -10.66
C VAL A 108 -11.41 0.61 -12.06
N GLU A 109 -10.89 -0.06 -13.09
CA GLU A 109 -11.25 0.16 -14.49
C GLU A 109 -11.61 -1.19 -15.08
N VAL A 110 -12.82 -1.34 -15.61
CA VAL A 110 -13.26 -2.55 -16.32
C VAL A 110 -13.45 -2.20 -17.79
N ILE A 111 -12.85 -3.00 -18.67
CA ILE A 111 -12.86 -2.73 -20.11
C ILE A 111 -13.22 -4.01 -20.85
N ASN A 112 -14.21 -3.91 -21.74
CA ASN A 112 -14.55 -4.98 -22.67
C ASN A 112 -13.38 -5.31 -23.62
N VAL A 113 -12.99 -6.59 -23.68
CA VAL A 113 -11.90 -7.03 -24.57
C VAL A 113 -12.46 -7.20 -26.00
N PRO A 114 -12.00 -6.43 -26.98
CA PRO A 114 -12.52 -6.52 -28.33
C PRO A 114 -12.15 -7.88 -28.96
N PRO A 115 -13.01 -8.43 -29.84
CA PRO A 115 -12.67 -9.61 -30.62
C PRO A 115 -11.49 -9.32 -31.56
N VAL A 116 -10.62 -10.32 -31.74
CA VAL A 116 -9.35 -10.22 -32.50
C VAL A 116 -9.51 -9.63 -33.91
N ASN A 117 -10.70 -9.72 -34.51
CA ASN A 117 -10.95 -9.27 -35.87
C ASN A 117 -11.80 -7.99 -36.00
N ASP A 118 -12.21 -7.36 -34.88
CA ASP A 118 -12.96 -6.08 -34.82
C ASP A 118 -14.11 -5.93 -35.86
N VAL A 119 -14.71 -7.07 -36.23
CA VAL A 119 -15.78 -7.11 -37.22
C VAL A 119 -17.08 -6.74 -36.53
N LYS A 120 -17.80 -5.73 -37.04
CA LYS A 120 -19.16 -5.42 -36.58
C LYS A 120 -20.03 -6.68 -36.61
N GLY A 121 -20.49 -7.12 -35.43
CA GLY A 121 -21.29 -8.34 -35.27
C GLY A 121 -20.50 -9.61 -34.93
N ALA A 122 -19.19 -9.50 -34.69
CA ALA A 122 -18.42 -10.61 -34.14
C ALA A 122 -18.95 -11.01 -32.76
N THR A 123 -18.94 -12.32 -32.48
CA THR A 123 -19.32 -12.86 -31.17
C THR A 123 -18.46 -12.19 -30.09
N PRO A 124 -19.09 -11.64 -29.02
CA PRO A 124 -18.34 -11.08 -27.90
C PRO A 124 -17.33 -12.12 -27.39
N THR A 125 -16.12 -11.69 -27.08
CA THR A 125 -15.06 -12.56 -26.54
C THR A 125 -15.45 -13.17 -25.19
N GLY A 126 -16.46 -12.59 -24.52
CA GLY A 126 -16.83 -12.95 -23.16
C GLY A 126 -15.70 -12.64 -22.19
N LEU A 127 -14.83 -11.69 -22.49
CA LEU A 127 -13.69 -11.31 -21.65
C LEU A 127 -13.76 -9.83 -21.28
N LYS A 128 -13.58 -9.54 -19.99
CA LYS A 128 -13.38 -8.19 -19.47
C LYS A 128 -12.00 -8.07 -18.86
N ALA A 129 -11.25 -7.07 -19.28
CA ALA A 129 -9.99 -6.69 -18.67
C ALA A 129 -10.27 -5.79 -17.47
N VAL A 130 -9.76 -6.17 -16.31
CA VAL A 130 -9.89 -5.42 -15.06
C VAL A 130 -8.52 -4.89 -14.69
N ARG A 131 -8.43 -3.58 -14.50
CA ARG A 131 -7.26 -2.92 -13.91
C ARG A 131 -7.64 -2.32 -12.58
N VAL A 132 -6.90 -2.68 -11.53
CA VAL A 132 -7.03 -2.03 -10.22
C VAL A 132 -5.74 -1.30 -9.91
N THR A 133 -5.87 -0.02 -9.63
CA THR A 133 -4.77 0.88 -9.27
C THR A 133 -4.99 1.34 -7.84
N VAL A 134 -3.98 1.17 -6.98
CA VAL A 134 -4.01 1.66 -5.61
C VAL A 134 -2.88 2.66 -5.42
N HIS A 135 -3.26 3.90 -5.20
CA HIS A 135 -2.37 4.97 -4.76
C HIS A 135 -2.38 5.05 -3.25
N TRP A 136 -1.27 5.45 -2.64
CA TRP A 136 -1.27 5.84 -1.23
C TRP A 136 -0.37 7.03 -0.99
N LYS A 137 -0.78 7.85 -0.03
CA LYS A 137 -0.01 8.98 0.47
C LYS A 137 0.27 8.76 1.95
N GLY A 138 1.53 8.49 2.27
CA GLY A 138 2.01 8.34 3.64
C GLY A 138 2.74 9.60 4.13
N PRO A 139 2.97 9.73 5.45
CA PRO A 139 3.71 10.87 6.01
C PRO A 139 5.19 10.91 5.59
N GLU A 140 5.75 9.80 5.10
CA GLU A 140 7.17 9.70 4.71
C GLU A 140 7.40 9.59 3.19
N ASP A 141 6.38 9.26 2.40
CA ASP A 141 6.45 9.13 0.94
C ASP A 141 5.28 9.89 0.32
N GLU A 142 5.57 11.10 -0.14
CA GLU A 142 4.59 11.97 -0.79
C GLU A 142 4.22 11.49 -2.22
N HIS A 143 5.11 10.72 -2.84
CA HIS A 143 4.99 10.17 -4.18
C HIS A 143 5.37 8.69 -4.22
N ALA A 144 4.69 7.86 -3.41
CA ALA A 144 4.84 6.42 -3.55
C ALA A 144 4.34 5.97 -4.94
N GLU A 145 5.07 5.07 -5.59
CA GLU A 145 4.61 4.46 -6.83
C GLU A 145 3.33 3.67 -6.56
N PRO A 146 2.29 3.81 -7.41
CA PRO A 146 1.06 3.05 -7.24
C PRO A 146 1.30 1.57 -7.44
N TYR A 147 0.52 0.76 -6.73
CA TYR A 147 0.38 -0.64 -7.06
C TYR A 147 -0.69 -0.81 -8.14
N ILE A 148 -0.32 -1.45 -9.25
CA ILE A 148 -1.22 -1.72 -10.38
C ILE A 148 -1.27 -3.23 -10.60
N ILE A 149 -2.48 -3.78 -10.60
CA ILE A 149 -2.74 -5.17 -10.99
C ILE A 149 -3.72 -5.19 -12.14
N THR A 150 -3.44 -6.02 -13.14
CA THR A 150 -4.34 -6.24 -14.28
C THR A 150 -4.66 -7.73 -14.35
N THR A 151 -5.94 -8.05 -14.48
CA THR A 151 -6.46 -9.41 -14.63
C THR A 151 -7.56 -9.42 -15.69
N THR A 152 -7.94 -10.60 -16.15
CA THR A 152 -9.10 -10.79 -17.02
C THR A 152 -10.15 -11.60 -16.29
N ILE A 153 -11.42 -11.31 -16.52
CA ILE A 153 -12.57 -12.09 -16.07
C ILE A 153 -13.27 -12.61 -17.32
N ALA A 154 -13.51 -13.92 -17.36
CA ALA A 154 -14.23 -14.57 -18.44
C ALA A 154 -15.68 -14.82 -18.05
N ASN A 155 -16.59 -14.66 -19.01
CA ASN A 155 -17.95 -15.15 -18.88
C ASN A 155 -17.92 -16.67 -19.02
N LEU A 156 -18.10 -17.37 -17.89
CA LEU A 156 -18.12 -18.82 -17.82
C LEU A 156 -19.52 -19.42 -18.00
N ASN A 157 -20.54 -18.57 -18.22
CA ASN A 157 -21.94 -18.95 -18.39
C ASN A 157 -22.43 -18.73 -19.83
#